data_AF-A0A7S2JG98-F1
#
_entry.id   AF-A0A7S2JG98-F1
#
_cell.length_a   1.000
_cell.length_b   1.000
_cell.length_c   1.000
_cell.angle_alpha   90.00
_cell.angle_beta   90.00
_cell.angle_gamma   90.00
#
_symmetry.space_group_name_H-M   'P 1'
#
loop_
_entity.id
_entity.type
_entity.pdbx_description
1 polymer ?
#
loop_
_entity_poly.entity_id
_entity_poly.type
_entity_poly.pdbx_seq_one_letter_code
_entity_poly.pdbx_strand_id
1 'polypeptide(L)'
;YLQYVVKQERERRADEMYVNPWPVVHGMVTSARFEVTVGAAIVVNCILIGWEASMEEGQLELFFSICEHLFVIFFFGEWCSRMLAFGWIWVFDFLNFCDTSLIF
;
A
#
# COMPACT_ATOMS: atom_id res chain seq x y z
N TYR A 1 20.14 -1.22 -18.37
CA TYR A 1 20.46 -2.29 -17.40
C TYR A 1 19.27 -2.59 -16.48
N LEU A 2 18.77 -1.65 -15.68
CA LEU A 2 17.64 -1.87 -14.75
C LEU A 2 16.38 -2.45 -15.42
N GLN A 3 15.95 -1.90 -16.54
CA GLN A 3 14.80 -2.37 -17.32
C GLN A 3 14.93 -3.84 -17.76
N TYR A 4 16.15 -4.28 -18.06
CA TYR A 4 16.42 -5.66 -18.44
C TYR A 4 16.25 -6.61 -17.24
N VAL A 5 16.75 -6.21 -16.05
CA VAL A 5 16.60 -7.00 -14.82
C VAL A 5 15.12 -7.11 -14.42
N VAL A 6 14.37 -6.01 -14.47
CA VAL A 6 12.92 -6.01 -14.17
C VAL A 6 12.17 -6.93 -15.12
N LYS A 7 12.49 -6.90 -16.42
CA LYS A 7 11.87 -7.77 -17.42
C LYS A 7 12.17 -9.24 -17.15
N GLN A 8 13.42 -9.60 -16.90
CA GLN A 8 13.83 -10.97 -16.60
C GLN A 8 13.14 -11.52 -15.34
N GLU A 9 13.00 -10.69 -14.31
CA GLU A 9 12.31 -11.06 -13.08
C GLU A 9 10.79 -11.24 -13.29
N ARG A 10 10.16 -10.41 -14.14
CA ARG A 10 8.76 -10.60 -14.55
C ARG A 10 8.57 -11.91 -15.32
N GLU A 11 9.46 -12.21 -16.26
CA GLU A 11 9.45 -13.48 -17.00
C GLU A 11 9.59 -14.69 -16.07
N ARG A 12 10.52 -14.63 -15.10
CA ARG A 12 10.69 -15.67 -14.08
C ARG A 12 9.43 -15.92 -13.25
N ARG A 13 8.70 -14.86 -12.91
CA ARG A 13 7.46 -14.96 -12.10
C ARG A 13 6.23 -15.36 -12.92
N ALA A 14 6.31 -15.26 -14.24
CA ALA A 14 5.27 -15.69 -15.16
C ALA A 14 5.37 -17.19 -15.52
N ASP A 15 6.47 -17.85 -15.17
CA ASP A 15 6.64 -19.29 -15.33
C ASP A 15 5.58 -20.05 -14.52
N GLU A 16 4.94 -21.06 -15.14
CA GLU A 16 3.92 -21.89 -14.49
C GLU A 16 4.44 -22.64 -13.26
N MET A 17 5.75 -22.88 -13.19
CA MET A 17 6.41 -23.51 -12.05
C MET A 17 6.75 -22.52 -10.92
N TYR A 18 6.52 -21.22 -11.10
CA TYR A 18 6.84 -20.22 -10.10
C TYR A 18 5.88 -20.32 -8.89
N VAL A 19 6.46 -20.50 -7.71
CA VAL A 19 5.73 -20.45 -6.44
C VAL A 19 6.21 -19.25 -5.65
N ASN A 20 5.25 -18.41 -5.24
CA ASN A 20 5.54 -17.27 -4.39
C ASN A 20 6.05 -17.74 -3.01
N PRO A 21 7.13 -17.17 -2.46
CA PRO A 21 7.60 -17.51 -1.10
C PRO A 21 6.57 -17.24 0.00
N TRP A 22 5.63 -16.31 -0.24
CA TRP A 22 4.59 -15.86 0.68
C TRP A 22 3.19 -16.08 0.07
N PRO A 23 2.76 -17.33 -0.17
CA PRO A 23 1.53 -17.62 -0.92
C PRO A 23 0.28 -17.10 -0.20
N VAL A 24 0.27 -17.08 1.13
CA VAL A 24 -0.83 -16.54 1.94
C VAL A 24 -0.95 -15.03 1.77
N VAL A 25 0.17 -14.31 1.86
CA VAL A 25 0.20 -12.85 1.69
C VAL A 25 -0.20 -12.49 0.26
N HIS A 26 0.36 -13.20 -0.73
CA HIS A 26 -0.01 -13.04 -2.13
C HIS A 26 -1.51 -13.24 -2.36
N GLY A 27 -2.10 -14.31 -1.81
CA GLY A 27 -3.54 -14.56 -1.89
C GLY A 27 -4.39 -13.47 -1.20
N MET A 28 -3.90 -12.90 -0.11
CA MET A 28 -4.57 -11.80 0.59
C MET A 28 -4.55 -10.52 -0.25
N VAL A 29 -3.38 -10.07 -0.72
CA VAL A 29 -3.25 -8.80 -1.45
C VAL A 29 -3.88 -8.84 -2.84
N THR A 30 -4.01 -10.03 -3.44
CA THR A 30 -4.73 -10.22 -4.72
C THR A 30 -6.24 -10.33 -4.56
N SER A 31 -6.75 -10.36 -3.32
CA SER A 31 -8.18 -10.47 -3.06
C SER A 31 -8.91 -9.14 -3.25
N ALA A 32 -10.08 -9.18 -3.87
CA ALA A 32 -10.93 -7.99 -4.02
C ALA A 32 -11.32 -7.36 -2.68
N ARG A 33 -11.42 -8.16 -1.61
CA ARG A 33 -11.72 -7.64 -0.27
C ARG A 33 -10.61 -6.75 0.27
N PHE A 34 -9.36 -7.13 0.03
CA PHE A 34 -8.20 -6.32 0.41
C PHE A 34 -8.23 -4.98 -0.32
N GLU A 35 -8.38 -4.99 -1.65
CA GLU A 35 -8.46 -3.75 -2.46
C GLU A 35 -9.61 -2.83 -1.99
N VAL A 36 -10.79 -3.38 -1.73
CA VAL A 36 -11.94 -2.60 -1.22
C VAL A 36 -11.65 -2.02 0.17
N THR A 37 -10.97 -2.78 1.04
CA THR A 37 -10.62 -2.32 2.39
C THR A 37 -9.61 -1.17 2.35
N VAL A 38 -8.59 -1.27 1.52
CA VAL A 38 -7.60 -0.20 1.31
C VAL A 38 -8.27 1.03 0.73
N GLY A 39 -9.09 0.88 -0.31
CA GLY A 39 -9.85 1.98 -0.90
C GLY A 39 -10.78 2.68 0.11
N ALA A 40 -11.47 1.92 0.95
CA ALA A 40 -12.30 2.47 2.02
C ALA A 40 -11.47 3.24 3.07
N ALA A 41 -10.30 2.72 3.45
CA ALA A 41 -9.40 3.39 4.39
C ALA A 41 -8.90 4.74 3.84
N ILE A 42 -8.58 4.82 2.54
CA ILE A 42 -8.20 6.08 1.87
C ILE A 42 -9.33 7.10 1.98
N VAL A 43 -10.56 6.71 1.64
CA VAL A 43 -11.72 7.62 1.70
C VAL A 43 -11.95 8.13 3.12
N VAL A 44 -11.88 7.25 4.12
CA VAL A 44 -12.03 7.64 5.53
C VAL A 44 -10.91 8.58 5.97
N ASN A 45 -9.66 8.31 5.58
CA ASN A 45 -8.54 9.19 5.89
C ASN A 45 -8.74 10.59 5.28
N CYS A 46 -9.17 10.69 4.02
CA CYS A 46 -9.47 11.98 3.40
C CYS A 46 -10.59 12.73 4.12
N ILE A 47 -11.64 12.03 4.57
CA ILE A 47 -12.72 12.64 5.36
C ILE A 47 -12.19 13.18 6.68
N LEU A 48 -11.31 12.45 7.36
CA LEU A 48 -10.73 12.87 8.64
C LEU A 48 -9.83 14.09 8.49
N ILE A 49 -8.97 14.13 7.48
CA ILE A 49 -8.14 15.31 7.17
C ILE A 49 -9.03 16.52 6.85
N GLY A 50 -10.10 16.32 6.06
CA GLY A 50 -11.05 17.40 5.76
C GLY A 50 -11.82 17.89 6.98
N TRP A 51 -12.16 16.99 7.91
CA TRP A 51 -12.80 17.34 9.17
C TRP A 51 -11.83 18.12 10.06
N GLU A 52 -10.60 17.64 10.24
CA GLU A 52 -9.57 18.33 11.01
C GLU A 52 -9.34 19.76 10.51
N ALA A 53 -9.23 19.93 9.18
CA ALA A 53 -9.10 21.24 8.54
C ALA A 53 -10.31 22.17 8.75
N SER A 54 -11.48 21.63 9.13
CA SER A 54 -12.69 22.39 9.40
C SER A 54 -12.88 22.74 10.89
N MET A 55 -12.03 22.22 11.78
CA MET A 55 -12.11 22.47 13.23
C MET A 55 -11.27 23.69 13.62
N GLU A 56 -11.60 24.30 14.76
CA GLU A 56 -10.74 25.33 15.37
C GLU A 56 -9.46 24.70 15.93
N GLU A 57 -8.34 25.43 15.86
CA GLU A 57 -7.04 24.98 16.36
C GLU A 57 -7.12 24.46 17.80
N GLY A 58 -6.61 23.25 18.04
CA GLY A 58 -6.58 22.59 19.35
C GLY A 58 -7.84 21.79 19.71
N GLN A 59 -8.92 21.84 18.92
CA GLN A 59 -10.08 20.97 19.13
C GLN A 59 -9.80 19.57 18.61
N LEU A 60 -9.94 18.55 19.48
CA LEU A 60 -9.76 17.13 19.14
C LEU A 60 -8.37 16.78 18.55
N GLU A 61 -7.36 17.62 18.77
CA GLU A 61 -5.99 17.42 18.25
C GLU A 61 -5.42 16.04 18.59
N LEU A 62 -5.62 15.58 19.83
CA LEU A 62 -5.19 14.24 20.25
C LEU A 62 -5.88 13.12 19.45
N PHE A 63 -7.18 13.28 19.14
CA PHE A 63 -7.93 12.30 18.37
C PHE A 63 -7.42 12.23 16.93
N PHE A 64 -7.26 13.38 16.27
CA PHE A 64 -6.75 13.43 14.90
C PHE A 64 -5.31 12.90 14.83
N SER A 65 -4.44 13.27 15.76
CA SER A 65 -3.06 12.76 15.82
C SER A 65 -3.00 11.23 15.97
N ILE A 66 -3.89 10.64 16.77
CA ILE A 66 -4.00 9.17 16.88
C ILE A 66 -4.48 8.56 15.56
N CYS A 67 -5.52 9.15 14.95
CA CYS A 67 -6.04 8.69 13.66
C CYS A 67 -4.96 8.73 12.57
N GLU A 68 -4.21 9.83 12.45
CA GLU A 68 -3.11 9.96 11.50
C GLU A 68 -2.08 8.84 11.67
N HIS A 69 -1.62 8.59 12.90
CA HIS A 69 -0.67 7.51 13.17
C HIS A 69 -1.25 6.13 12.81
N LEU A 70 -2.53 5.89 13.06
CA LEU A 70 -3.20 4.64 12.68
C LEU A 70 -3.24 4.47 11.15
N PHE A 71 -3.53 5.52 10.38
CA PHE A 71 -3.51 5.45 8.92
C PHE A 71 -2.10 5.25 8.37
N VAL A 72 -1.09 5.93 8.92
CA VAL A 72 0.31 5.73 8.52
C VAL A 72 0.73 4.28 8.75
N ILE A 73 0.45 3.70 9.92
CA ILE A 73 0.76 2.29 10.21
C ILE A 73 -0.01 1.34 9.28
N PHE A 74 -1.28 1.64 9.02
CA PHE A 74 -2.12 0.84 8.14
C PHE A 74 -1.57 0.82 6.70
N PHE A 75 -1.30 1.99 6.11
CA PHE A 75 -0.79 2.11 4.75
C PHE A 75 0.66 1.60 4.63
N PHE A 76 1.48 1.76 5.67
CA PHE A 76 2.80 1.13 5.69
C PHE A 76 2.72 -0.40 5.71
N GLY A 77 1.78 -0.97 6.48
CA GLY A 77 1.52 -2.41 6.52
C GLY A 77 0.99 -2.95 5.18
N GLU A 78 0.09 -2.20 4.56
CA GLU A 78 -0.42 -2.42 3.20
C GLU A 78 0.73 -2.50 2.21
N TRP A 79 1.60 -1.49 2.19
CA TRP A 79 2.75 -1.42 1.29
C TRP A 79 3.73 -2.58 1.53
N CYS A 80 4.04 -2.88 2.80
CA CYS A 80 4.87 -4.02 3.18
C CYS A 80 4.29 -5.34 2.65
N SER A 81 2.97 -5.52 2.72
CA SER A 81 2.31 -6.72 2.22
C SER A 81 2.43 -6.87 0.70
N ARG A 82 2.29 -5.76 -0.06
CA ARG A 82 2.50 -5.74 -1.52
C ARG A 82 3.95 -6.00 -1.88
N MET A 83 4.90 -5.44 -1.11
CA MET A 83 6.33 -5.70 -1.29
C MET A 83 6.68 -7.18 -1.06
N LEU A 84 6.12 -7.82 -0.02
CA LEU A 84 6.33 -9.25 0.23
C LEU A 84 5.70 -10.12 -0.87
N ALA A 85 4.51 -9.78 -1.33
CA ALA A 85 3.80 -10.53 -2.37
C ALA A 85 4.45 -10.39 -3.75
N PHE A 86 4.76 -9.18 -4.20
CA PHE A 86 5.18 -8.91 -5.57
C PHE A 86 6.68 -8.64 -5.71
N GLY A 87 7.38 -8.45 -4.60
CA GLY A 87 8.81 -8.15 -4.57
C GLY A 87 9.14 -6.73 -5.03
N TRP A 88 10.44 -6.43 -5.06
CA TRP A 88 10.97 -5.11 -5.39
C TRP A 88 10.58 -4.60 -6.79
N ILE A 89 10.31 -5.49 -7.75
CA ILE A 89 9.90 -5.11 -9.11
C ILE A 89 8.55 -4.40 -9.16
N TRP A 90 7.74 -4.57 -8.12
CA TRP A 90 6.41 -3.97 -8.01
C TRP A 90 6.48 -2.44 -8.00
N VAL A 91 7.48 -1.86 -7.33
CA VAL A 91 7.71 -0.41 -7.22
C VAL A 91 8.03 0.25 -8.56
N PHE A 92 8.47 -0.51 -9.56
CA PHE A 92 8.81 0.03 -10.88
C PHE A 92 7.60 0.26 -11.79
N ASP A 93 6.40 -0.13 -11.37
CA ASP A 93 5.18 0.32 -12.01
C ASP A 93 4.85 1.75 -11.56
N PHE A 94 4.40 2.61 -12.47
CA PHE A 94 4.21 4.03 -12.17
C PHE A 94 3.22 4.27 -11.03
N LEU A 95 2.11 3.52 -10.98
CA LEU A 95 1.09 3.69 -9.93
C LEU A 95 1.61 3.21 -8.57
N ASN A 96 2.34 2.09 -8.56
CA ASN A 96 2.94 1.54 -7.36
C ASN A 96 4.11 2.39 -6.86
N PHE A 97 4.81 3.10 -7.76
CA PHE A 97 5.82 4.08 -7.42
C PHE A 97 5.19 5.26 -6.69
N CYS A 98 4.07 5.79 -7.20
CA CYS A 98 3.32 6.85 -6.53
C CYS A 98 2.90 6.43 -5.12
N ASP A 99 2.39 5.22 -4.97
CA ASP A 99 2.02 4.66 -3.67
C ASP A 99 3.25 4.55 -2.74
N THR A 100 4.36 4.04 -3.25
CA THR A 100 5.63 4.00 -2.50
C THR A 100 6.10 5.39 -2.05
N SER A 101 5.96 6.42 -2.89
CA SER A 101 6.31 7.80 -2.54
C SER A 101 5.34 8.49 -1.59
N LEU A 102 4.14 7.93 -1.41
CA LEU A 102 3.18 8.45 -0.43
C LEU A 102 3.53 7.95 0.98
N ILE A 103 4.13 6.76 1.07
CA ILE A 103 4.54 6.14 2.33
C ILE A 103 5.92 6.63 2.82
N PHE A 104 6.82 7.00 1.90
CA PHE A 104 8.20 7.43 2.18
C PHE A 104 8.47 8.84 1.69
#